data_AF-U5LJJ1-F1
#
_entry.id   AF-U5LJJ1-F1
#
_cell.length_a   1.000
_cell.length_b   1.000
_cell.length_c   1.000
_cell.angle_alpha   90.00
_cell.angle_beta   90.00
_cell.angle_gamma   90.00
#
_symmetry.space_group_name_H-M   'P 1'
#
loop_
_entity.id
_entity.type
_entity.pdbx_description
1 polymer ?
#
loop_
_entity_poly.entity_id
_entity_poly.type
_entity_poly.pdbx_seq_one_letter_code
_entity_poly.pdbx_strand_id
1 'polypeptide(L)'
;INTVLPLVPQIGMMYLFLSFLEDSGYMARAAFVMDRLMQALGLPGKSFVPLIVGFGCNVPSIMGARTLDAQRERLITIMMAPFMSCGARLAIFAVFAAAFFGQDGASIVFSLYLLGIAVAILTGLVLKYTIMRGEASPFVMELPVYHVPHLKSLLLQTWQRLKGFVLRAGKVIVIASIFIGGLNSFSFSGA
;
A
#
# COMPACT_ATOMS: atom_id res chain seq x y z
N ILE A 1 23.61 -5.21 2.17
CA ILE A 1 23.53 -4.09 3.16
C ILE A 1 23.37 -2.74 2.45
N ASN A 2 24.19 -2.40 1.45
CA ASN A 2 24.04 -1.17 0.65
C ASN A 2 22.68 -0.99 -0.05
N THR A 3 21.95 -2.07 -0.35
CA THR A 3 20.62 -2.02 -0.98
C THR A 3 19.48 -1.60 -0.04
N VAL A 4 19.68 -1.68 1.29
CA VAL A 4 18.63 -1.40 2.29
C VAL A 4 18.65 0.06 2.73
N LEU A 5 19.85 0.66 2.73
CA LEU A 5 20.07 2.05 3.11
C LEU A 5 19.28 3.07 2.28
N PRO A 6 19.14 2.94 0.94
CA PRO A 6 18.30 3.85 0.15
C PRO A 6 16.80 3.61 0.32
N LEU A 7 16.38 2.47 0.87
CA LEU A 7 14.96 2.17 1.10
C LEU A 7 14.37 3.01 2.25
N VAL A 8 15.18 3.31 3.26
CA VAL A 8 14.79 4.08 4.45
C VAL A 8 14.40 5.53 4.11
N PRO A 9 15.22 6.33 3.37
CA PRO A 9 14.83 7.69 2.99
C PRO A 9 13.65 7.69 2.02
N GLN A 10 13.54 6.71 1.11
CA GLN A 10 12.42 6.61 0.18
C GLN A 10 11.09 6.40 0.92
N ILE A 11 11.05 5.46 1.86
CA ILE A 11 9.85 5.20 2.68
C ILE A 11 9.58 6.36 3.64
N GLY A 12 10.63 6.98 4.21
CA GLY A 12 10.51 8.16 5.06
C GLY A 12 9.89 9.35 4.33
N MET A 13 10.29 9.60 3.08
CA MET A 13 9.72 10.65 2.25
C MET A 13 8.27 10.35 1.88
N MET A 14 7.94 9.09 1.54
CA MET A 14 6.56 8.67 1.30
C MET A 14 5.65 8.94 2.51
N TYR A 15 6.08 8.55 3.71
CA TYR A 15 5.33 8.81 4.94
C TYR A 15 5.21 10.30 5.27
N LEU A 16 6.25 11.09 5.01
CA LEU A 16 6.23 12.54 5.22
C LEU A 16 5.19 13.23 4.30
N PHE A 17 5.14 12.86 3.03
CA PHE A 17 4.11 13.35 2.10
C PHE A 17 2.71 12.87 2.48
N LEU A 18 2.55 11.62 2.91
CA LEU A 18 1.28 11.07 3.38
C LEU A 18 0.75 11.84 4.58
N SER A 19 1.60 12.04 5.59
CA SER A 19 1.32 12.83 6.78
C SER A 19 0.91 14.26 6.42
N PHE A 20 1.62 14.91 5.48
CA PHE A 20 1.27 16.23 4.99
C PHE A 20 -0.09 16.30 4.27
N LEU A 21 -0.42 15.28 3.48
CA LEU A 21 -1.71 15.17 2.77
C LEU A 21 -2.89 14.85 3.70
N GLU A 22 -2.63 14.07 4.75
CA GLU A 22 -3.60 13.76 5.82
C GLU A 22 -3.91 15.04 6.63
N ASP A 23 -2.88 15.81 6.97
CA ASP A 23 -3.00 17.03 7.75
C ASP A 23 -3.61 18.23 7.05
N SER A 24 -3.35 18.36 5.75
CA SER A 24 -3.91 19.45 4.94
C SER A 24 -5.42 19.31 4.71
N GLY A 25 -6.06 18.25 5.22
CA GLY A 25 -7.47 17.93 4.95
C GLY A 25 -7.72 17.54 3.47
N TYR A 26 -6.66 17.43 2.67
CA TYR A 26 -6.74 17.11 1.25
C TYR A 26 -7.18 15.65 1.05
N MET A 27 -6.78 14.75 1.94
CA MET A 27 -7.27 13.36 1.98
C MET A 27 -8.80 13.29 2.17
N ALA A 28 -9.39 14.17 2.99
CA ALA A 28 -10.85 14.23 3.19
C ALA A 28 -11.58 14.73 1.93
N ARG A 29 -11.03 15.74 1.25
CA ARG A 29 -11.60 16.26 -0.01
C ARG A 29 -11.42 15.29 -1.18
N ALA A 30 -10.25 14.64 -1.28
CA ALA A 30 -9.98 13.62 -2.30
C ALA A 30 -10.86 12.37 -2.10
N ALA A 31 -11.07 11.94 -0.85
CA ALA A 31 -12.01 10.88 -0.54
C ALA A 31 -13.45 11.23 -0.97
N PHE A 32 -13.89 12.48 -0.79
CA PHE A 32 -15.22 12.92 -1.23
C PHE A 32 -15.39 12.93 -2.76
N VAL A 33 -14.35 13.34 -3.51
CA VAL A 33 -14.38 13.30 -4.99
C VAL A 33 -14.39 11.85 -5.49
N MET A 34 -13.64 10.97 -4.84
CA MET A 34 -13.55 9.56 -5.20
C MET A 34 -14.69 8.72 -4.63
N ASP A 35 -15.52 9.29 -3.77
CA ASP A 35 -16.64 8.60 -3.11
C ASP A 35 -17.61 8.03 -4.15
N ARG A 36 -17.95 8.76 -5.21
CA ARG A 36 -18.80 8.24 -6.31
C ARG A 36 -18.24 6.99 -6.99
N LEU A 37 -16.92 6.96 -7.22
CA LEU A 37 -16.25 5.81 -7.83
C LEU A 37 -16.22 4.62 -6.86
N MET A 38 -15.93 4.89 -5.59
CA MET A 38 -15.94 3.90 -4.51
C MET A 38 -17.34 3.34 -4.23
N GLN A 39 -18.37 4.18 -4.30
CA GLN A 39 -19.77 3.79 -4.11
C GLN A 39 -20.24 2.87 -5.23
N ALA A 40 -19.81 3.10 -6.47
CA ALA A 40 -20.05 2.17 -7.58
C ALA A 40 -19.44 0.78 -7.27
N LEU A 41 -18.25 0.78 -6.65
CA LEU A 41 -17.57 -0.43 -6.17
C LEU A 41 -18.19 -1.00 -4.87
N GLY A 42 -19.16 -0.31 -4.25
CA GLY A 42 -19.83 -0.73 -3.02
C GLY A 42 -18.98 -0.58 -1.75
N LEU A 43 -17.99 0.31 -1.78
CA LEU A 43 -17.09 0.60 -0.67
C LEU A 43 -17.30 2.04 -0.19
N PRO A 44 -17.12 2.31 1.11
CA PRO A 44 -17.01 3.67 1.62
C PRO A 44 -15.83 4.44 1.07
N GLY A 45 -15.95 5.77 0.94
CA GLY A 45 -14.82 6.68 0.70
C GLY A 45 -13.67 6.53 1.71
N LYS A 46 -13.93 6.10 2.96
CA LYS A 46 -12.86 5.81 3.96
C LYS A 46 -11.91 4.67 3.55
N SER A 47 -12.34 3.78 2.65
CA SER A 47 -11.51 2.67 2.14
C SER A 47 -10.48 3.16 1.11
N PHE A 48 -10.67 4.36 0.55
CA PHE A 48 -9.77 4.92 -0.46
C PHE A 48 -8.37 5.24 0.09
N VAL A 49 -8.30 5.72 1.33
CA VAL A 49 -7.04 6.05 2.00
C VAL A 49 -6.09 4.84 2.09
N PRO A 50 -6.48 3.68 2.65
CA PRO A 50 -5.61 2.52 2.68
C PRO A 50 -5.30 1.97 1.28
N LEU A 51 -6.20 2.09 0.30
CA LEU A 51 -5.95 1.67 -1.09
C LEU A 51 -4.86 2.52 -1.76
N ILE A 52 -4.91 3.85 -1.64
CA ILE A 52 -3.83 4.73 -2.13
C ILE A 52 -2.51 4.40 -1.45
N VAL A 53 -2.52 4.26 -0.13
CA VAL A 53 -1.32 3.90 0.64
C VAL A 53 -0.74 2.56 0.17
N GLY A 54 -1.59 1.64 -0.32
CA GLY A 54 -1.19 0.34 -0.88
C GLY A 54 -0.31 0.44 -2.12
N PHE A 55 -0.54 1.44 -3.00
CA PHE A 55 0.35 1.72 -4.13
C PHE A 55 1.76 2.14 -3.68
N GLY A 56 1.90 2.73 -2.50
CA GLY A 56 3.20 2.97 -1.89
C GLY A 56 3.77 1.71 -1.25
N CYS A 57 3.07 1.18 -0.25
CA CYS A 57 3.45 -0.03 0.46
C CYS A 57 2.22 -0.77 1.03
N ASN A 58 2.16 -2.08 0.83
CA ASN A 58 1.05 -2.91 1.29
C ASN A 58 0.99 -3.07 2.82
N VAL A 59 2.13 -2.98 3.52
CA VAL A 59 2.15 -3.14 4.99
C VAL A 59 1.33 -2.06 5.72
N PRO A 60 1.58 -0.74 5.51
CA PRO A 60 0.75 0.30 6.10
C PRO A 60 -0.68 0.33 5.56
N SER A 61 -0.89 -0.06 4.29
CA SER A 61 -2.23 -0.19 3.72
C SER A 61 -3.07 -1.20 4.50
N ILE A 62 -2.54 -2.39 4.76
CA ILE A 62 -3.22 -3.44 5.53
C ILE A 62 -3.41 -3.03 6.99
N MET A 63 -2.44 -2.35 7.59
CA MET A 63 -2.58 -1.82 8.95
C MET A 63 -3.65 -0.72 9.02
N GLY A 64 -3.71 0.16 8.03
CA GLY A 64 -4.73 1.22 7.91
C GLY A 64 -6.12 0.65 7.66
N ALA A 65 -6.24 -0.44 6.88
CA ALA A 65 -7.52 -1.09 6.66
C ALA A 65 -8.18 -1.61 7.97
N ARG A 66 -7.39 -1.84 9.03
CA ARG A 66 -7.90 -2.25 10.34
C ARG A 66 -8.65 -1.15 11.09
N THR A 67 -8.62 0.10 10.65
CA THR A 67 -9.41 1.17 11.29
C THR A 67 -10.83 1.26 10.76
N LEU A 68 -11.18 0.49 9.70
CA LEU A 68 -12.55 0.45 9.19
C LEU A 68 -13.50 -0.25 10.18
N ASP A 69 -14.65 0.37 10.43
CA ASP A 69 -15.69 -0.10 11.36
C ASP A 69 -16.30 -1.44 10.95
N ALA A 70 -16.63 -1.60 9.65
CA ALA A 70 -17.25 -2.82 9.17
C ALA A 70 -16.18 -3.87 8.80
N GLN A 71 -16.31 -5.06 9.39
CA GLN A 71 -15.44 -6.19 9.10
C GLN A 71 -15.44 -6.56 7.62
N ARG A 72 -16.59 -6.38 6.94
CA ARG A 72 -16.73 -6.58 5.50
C ARG A 72 -15.80 -5.69 4.70
N GLU A 73 -15.86 -4.40 4.94
CA GLU A 73 -15.08 -3.40 4.19
C GLU A 73 -13.58 -3.58 4.44
N ARG A 74 -13.24 -3.92 5.69
CA ARG A 74 -11.88 -4.30 6.09
C ARG A 74 -11.38 -5.49 5.28
N LEU A 75 -12.17 -6.56 5.17
CA LEU A 75 -11.76 -7.77 4.44
C LEU A 75 -11.61 -7.50 2.94
N ILE A 76 -12.55 -6.76 2.32
CA ILE A 76 -12.46 -6.37 0.90
C ILE A 76 -11.17 -5.56 0.66
N THR A 77 -10.93 -4.55 1.49
CA THR A 77 -9.75 -3.67 1.35
C THR A 77 -8.44 -4.44 1.53
N ILE A 78 -8.36 -5.35 2.51
CA ILE A 78 -7.18 -6.20 2.73
C ILE A 78 -6.96 -7.17 1.56
N MET A 79 -8.02 -7.72 0.98
CA MET A 79 -7.92 -8.61 -0.19
C MET A 79 -7.54 -7.87 -1.48
N MET A 80 -7.88 -6.57 -1.59
CA MET A 80 -7.48 -5.72 -2.71
C MET A 80 -6.03 -5.24 -2.59
N ALA A 81 -5.50 -5.04 -1.37
CA ALA A 81 -4.14 -4.53 -1.15
C ALA A 81 -3.04 -5.34 -1.88
N PRO A 82 -3.04 -6.68 -1.88
CA PRO A 82 -2.06 -7.47 -2.66
C PRO A 82 -2.07 -7.18 -4.15
N PHE A 83 -3.18 -6.74 -4.75
CA PHE A 83 -3.26 -6.43 -6.17
C PHE A 83 -2.80 -5.01 -6.50
N MET A 84 -2.74 -4.13 -5.48
CA MET A 84 -2.07 -2.84 -5.58
C MET A 84 -0.58 -3.08 -5.77
N SER A 85 -0.06 -2.65 -6.92
CA SER A 85 1.36 -2.81 -7.25
C SER A 85 2.15 -1.74 -6.53
N CYS A 86 2.87 -2.13 -5.47
CA CYS A 86 3.79 -1.24 -4.78
C CYS A 86 5.06 -0.98 -5.60
N GLY A 87 5.73 0.15 -5.36
CA GLY A 87 6.94 0.53 -6.10
C GLY A 87 8.03 -0.56 -6.14
N ALA A 88 8.15 -1.38 -5.10
CA ALA A 88 9.06 -2.51 -5.07
C ALA A 88 8.68 -3.62 -6.06
N ARG A 89 7.38 -3.90 -6.23
CA ARG A 89 6.89 -4.90 -7.18
C ARG A 89 7.08 -4.42 -8.63
N LEU A 90 6.82 -3.13 -8.88
CA LEU A 90 7.10 -2.50 -10.18
C LEU A 90 8.58 -2.58 -10.55
N ALA A 91 9.49 -2.33 -9.59
CA ALA A 91 10.93 -2.45 -9.83
C ALA A 91 11.34 -3.89 -10.21
N ILE A 92 10.78 -4.90 -9.52
CA ILE A 92 11.03 -6.31 -9.87
C ILE A 92 10.48 -6.61 -11.27
N PHE A 93 9.24 -6.22 -11.57
CA PHE A 93 8.66 -6.42 -12.91
C PHE A 93 9.48 -5.72 -13.99
N ALA A 94 10.02 -4.53 -13.73
CA ALA A 94 10.88 -3.82 -14.67
C ALA A 94 12.19 -4.56 -14.94
N VAL A 95 12.84 -5.11 -13.91
CA VAL A 95 14.07 -5.92 -14.10
C VAL A 95 13.79 -7.17 -14.91
N PHE A 96 12.70 -7.90 -14.59
CA PHE A 96 12.30 -9.08 -15.36
C PHE A 96 11.90 -8.70 -16.80
N ALA A 97 11.13 -7.65 -16.99
CA ALA A 97 10.70 -7.21 -18.32
C ALA A 97 11.89 -6.75 -19.18
N ALA A 98 12.87 -6.05 -18.59
CA ALA A 98 14.10 -5.67 -19.28
C ALA A 98 14.97 -6.89 -19.64
N ALA A 99 15.04 -7.89 -18.76
CA ALA A 99 15.82 -9.11 -19.00
C ALA A 99 15.23 -10.01 -20.10
N PHE A 100 13.89 -10.11 -20.19
CA PHE A 100 13.22 -11.01 -21.13
C PHE A 100 12.78 -10.34 -22.44
N PHE A 101 12.40 -9.06 -22.41
CA PHE A 101 11.74 -8.36 -23.54
C PHE A 101 12.46 -7.09 -24.00
N GLY A 102 13.57 -6.70 -23.36
CA GLY A 102 14.41 -5.59 -23.81
C GLY A 102 13.64 -4.27 -23.98
N GLN A 103 13.51 -3.80 -25.23
CA GLN A 103 12.85 -2.52 -25.57
C GLN A 103 11.34 -2.50 -25.25
N ASP A 104 10.64 -3.63 -25.34
CA ASP A 104 9.20 -3.71 -25.04
C ASP A 104 8.92 -3.91 -23.53
N GLY A 105 9.95 -3.91 -22.69
CA GLY A 105 9.77 -4.11 -21.25
C GLY A 105 8.85 -3.07 -20.59
N ALA A 106 8.90 -1.81 -21.03
CA ALA A 106 8.07 -0.74 -20.47
C ALA A 106 6.58 -0.91 -20.76
N SER A 107 6.21 -1.36 -21.96
CA SER A 107 4.81 -1.59 -22.34
C SER A 107 4.22 -2.78 -21.55
N ILE A 108 5.02 -3.82 -21.32
CA ILE A 108 4.64 -4.98 -20.51
C ILE A 108 4.42 -4.57 -19.05
N VAL A 109 5.32 -3.81 -18.44
CA VAL A 109 5.16 -3.32 -17.07
C VAL A 109 3.92 -2.44 -16.94
N PHE A 110 3.67 -1.57 -17.92
CA PHE A 110 2.46 -0.74 -17.95
C PHE A 110 1.18 -1.57 -18.06
N SER A 111 1.18 -2.61 -18.90
CA SER A 111 0.05 -3.53 -19.04
C SER A 111 -0.22 -4.32 -17.75
N LEU A 112 0.82 -4.81 -17.08
CA LEU A 112 0.74 -5.49 -15.78
C LEU A 112 0.20 -4.58 -14.69
N TYR A 113 0.59 -3.29 -14.71
CA TYR A 113 0.07 -2.31 -13.78
C TYR A 113 -1.43 -2.07 -13.97
N LEU A 114 -1.88 -1.86 -15.21
CA LEU A 114 -3.30 -1.72 -15.55
C LEU A 114 -4.09 -2.98 -15.20
N LEU A 115 -3.55 -4.16 -15.50
CA LEU A 115 -4.17 -5.44 -15.17
C LEU A 115 -4.29 -5.62 -13.65
N GLY A 116 -3.27 -5.22 -12.88
CA GLY A 116 -3.33 -5.24 -11.41
C GLY A 116 -4.45 -4.37 -10.85
N ILE A 117 -4.65 -3.16 -11.38
CA ILE A 117 -5.76 -2.27 -11.01
C ILE A 117 -7.11 -2.91 -11.38
N ALA A 118 -7.22 -3.46 -12.60
CA ALA A 118 -8.43 -4.12 -13.05
C ALA A 118 -8.78 -5.32 -12.16
N VAL A 119 -7.82 -6.17 -11.83
CA VAL A 119 -8.02 -7.33 -10.93
C VAL A 119 -8.35 -6.88 -9.52
N ALA A 120 -7.75 -5.81 -9.01
CA ALA A 120 -8.10 -5.25 -7.70
C ALA A 120 -9.59 -4.86 -7.67
N ILE A 121 -10.03 -4.08 -8.66
CA ILE A 121 -11.43 -3.65 -8.83
C ILE A 121 -12.37 -4.86 -8.95
N LEU A 122 -12.01 -5.82 -9.80
CA LEU A 122 -12.80 -7.01 -10.07
C LEU A 122 -12.92 -7.87 -8.81
N THR A 123 -11.85 -8.00 -8.02
CA THR A 123 -11.86 -8.70 -6.73
C THR A 123 -12.81 -8.03 -5.74
N GLY A 124 -12.82 -6.70 -5.65
CA GLY A 124 -13.77 -5.97 -4.80
C GLY A 124 -15.21 -6.17 -5.25
N LEU A 125 -15.46 -6.18 -6.56
CA LEU A 125 -16.79 -6.37 -7.13
C LEU A 125 -17.28 -7.82 -6.96
N VAL A 126 -16.41 -8.81 -7.15
CA VAL A 126 -16.71 -10.22 -6.89
C VAL A 126 -16.99 -10.44 -5.42
N LEU A 127 -16.15 -9.93 -4.50
CA LEU A 127 -16.42 -10.06 -3.06
C LEU A 127 -17.73 -9.37 -2.64
N LYS A 128 -18.09 -8.26 -3.29
CA LYS A 128 -19.38 -7.60 -3.11
C LYS A 128 -20.56 -8.51 -3.51
N TYR A 129 -20.45 -9.23 -4.62
CA TYR A 129 -21.52 -10.09 -5.14
C TYR A 129 -21.57 -11.50 -4.53
N THR A 130 -20.42 -12.07 -4.15
CA THR A 130 -20.31 -13.49 -3.78
C THR A 130 -20.36 -13.74 -2.28
N ILE A 131 -19.52 -13.08 -1.47
CA ILE A 131 -19.25 -13.51 -0.08
C ILE A 131 -19.91 -12.62 0.98
N MET A 132 -20.30 -11.39 0.64
CA MET A 132 -20.87 -10.42 1.58
C MET A 132 -22.10 -9.73 0.99
N ARG A 133 -23.20 -10.46 0.77
CA ARG A 133 -24.51 -9.85 0.48
C ARG A 133 -25.03 -9.15 1.74
N GLY A 134 -24.95 -7.83 1.74
CA GLY A 134 -25.51 -6.96 2.78
C GLY A 134 -25.54 -5.53 2.25
N GLU A 135 -26.46 -4.70 2.75
CA GLU A 135 -26.49 -3.29 2.36
C GLU A 135 -25.17 -2.61 2.75
N ALA A 136 -24.73 -1.63 1.95
CA ALA A 136 -23.70 -0.70 2.40
C ALA A 136 -24.24 -0.07 3.69
N SER A 137 -23.53 -0.23 4.81
CA SER A 137 -23.91 0.39 6.08
C SER A 137 -24.26 1.86 5.79
N PRO A 138 -25.47 2.32 6.14
CA PRO A 138 -25.89 3.68 5.87
C PRO A 138 -24.86 4.59 6.53
N PHE A 139 -24.19 5.36 5.67
CA PHE A 139 -23.17 6.30 6.06
C PHE A 139 -23.85 7.46 6.81
N VAL A 140 -24.11 7.27 8.10
CA VAL A 140 -24.24 8.40 9.02
C VAL A 140 -22.81 8.78 9.40
N MET A 141 -22.08 9.34 8.43
CA MET A 141 -20.87 10.09 8.74
C MET A 141 -21.34 11.48 9.10
N GLU A 142 -21.57 11.72 10.39
CA GLU A 142 -21.43 13.08 10.90
C GLU A 142 -20.04 13.53 10.54
N LEU A 143 -19.96 14.54 9.68
CA LEU A 143 -18.74 15.13 9.15
C LEU A 143 -17.82 15.46 10.35
N PRO A 144 -16.72 14.70 10.61
CA PRO A 144 -15.86 15.02 11.73
C PRO A 144 -15.25 16.40 11.45
N VAL A 145 -15.47 17.31 12.39
CA VAL A 145 -15.11 18.72 12.25
C VAL A 145 -13.61 18.86 12.01
N TYR A 146 -13.25 19.73 11.07
CA TYR A 146 -11.88 20.08 10.66
C TYR A 146 -10.96 20.29 11.88
N HIS A 147 -10.15 19.29 12.22
CA HIS A 147 -9.14 19.43 13.27
C HIS A 147 -7.82 19.84 12.63
N VAL A 148 -7.40 21.07 12.93
CA VAL A 148 -6.11 21.61 12.52
C VAL A 148 -5.01 20.83 13.23
N PRO A 149 -4.14 20.14 12.48
CA PRO A 149 -3.20 19.22 13.08
C PRO A 149 -1.97 19.95 13.60
N HIS A 150 -1.57 19.60 14.81
CA HIS A 150 -0.28 20.03 15.34
C HIS A 150 0.85 19.27 14.62
N LEU A 151 1.63 19.99 13.81
CA LEU A 151 2.88 19.53 13.16
C LEU A 151 3.79 18.68 14.08
N LYS A 152 3.82 19.00 15.38
CA LYS A 152 4.58 18.24 16.39
C LYS A 152 4.05 16.82 16.59
N SER A 153 2.73 16.65 16.63
CA SER A 153 2.12 15.33 16.78
C SER A 153 2.37 14.47 15.54
N LEU A 154 2.32 15.07 14.34
CA LEU A 154 2.59 14.32 13.11
C LEU A 154 4.03 13.92 12.94
N LEU A 155 4.99 14.81 13.20
CA LEU A 155 6.38 14.41 13.16
C LEU A 155 6.66 13.29 14.17
N LEU A 156 6.08 13.36 15.37
CA LEU A 156 6.28 12.34 16.40
C LEU A 156 5.65 10.99 15.99
N GLN A 157 4.43 11.01 15.45
CA GLN A 157 3.71 9.81 15.05
C GLN A 157 4.33 9.18 13.80
N THR A 158 4.76 10.00 12.84
CA THR A 158 5.53 9.56 11.66
C THR A 158 6.86 8.96 12.09
N TRP A 159 7.59 9.60 13.00
CA TRP A 159 8.87 9.11 13.53
C TRP A 159 8.72 7.79 14.29
N GLN A 160 7.68 7.66 15.12
CA GLN A 160 7.39 6.41 15.83
C GLN A 160 7.03 5.27 14.88
N ARG A 161 6.18 5.54 13.87
CA ARG A 161 5.82 4.56 12.84
C ARG A 161 7.01 4.14 11.99
N LEU A 162 7.85 5.10 11.60
CA LEU A 162 9.10 4.85 10.86
C LEU A 162 10.07 4.01 11.69
N LYS A 163 10.31 4.37 12.96
CA LYS A 163 11.18 3.62 13.88
C LYS A 163 10.67 2.20 14.10
N GLY A 164 9.36 2.03 14.27
CA GLY A 164 8.73 0.71 14.39
C GLY A 164 8.89 -0.15 13.13
N PHE A 165 8.73 0.46 11.95
CA PHE A 165 8.95 -0.21 10.68
C PHE A 165 10.42 -0.62 10.50
N VAL A 166 11.36 0.30 10.73
CA VAL A 166 12.81 0.06 10.60
C VAL A 166 13.28 -1.04 11.55
N LEU A 167 12.82 -1.07 12.81
CA LEU A 167 13.20 -2.12 13.76
C LEU A 167 12.63 -3.50 13.39
N ARG A 168 11.38 -3.57 12.92
CA ARG A 168 10.76 -4.86 12.54
C ARG A 168 11.30 -5.35 11.20
N ALA A 169 11.29 -4.51 10.17
CA ALA A 169 11.78 -4.85 8.84
C ALA A 169 13.30 -5.10 8.87
N GLY A 170 14.05 -4.31 9.63
CA GLY A 170 15.50 -4.48 9.80
C GLY A 170 15.87 -5.85 10.35
N LYS A 171 15.16 -6.36 11.37
CA LYS A 171 15.38 -7.72 11.88
C LYS A 171 15.19 -8.79 10.81
N VAL A 172 14.09 -8.71 10.04
CA VAL A 172 13.80 -9.68 8.96
C VAL A 172 14.85 -9.59 7.85
N ILE A 173 15.24 -8.39 7.44
CA ILE A 173 16.21 -8.15 6.37
C ILE A 173 17.62 -8.64 6.77
N VAL A 174 18.03 -8.42 8.02
CA VAL A 174 19.32 -8.90 8.53
C VAL A 174 19.35 -10.43 8.53
N ILE A 175 18.30 -11.09 9.03
CA ILE A 175 18.20 -12.55 9.01
C ILE A 175 18.25 -13.08 7.57
N ALA A 176 17.45 -12.51 6.66
CA ALA A 176 17.44 -12.92 5.26
C ALA A 176 18.80 -12.70 4.57
N SER A 177 19.49 -11.59 4.88
CA SER A 177 20.82 -11.30 4.34
C SER A 177 21.88 -12.29 4.83
N ILE A 178 21.79 -12.72 6.09
CA ILE A 178 22.67 -13.77 6.64
C ILE A 178 22.41 -15.11 5.94
N PHE A 179 21.14 -15.48 5.74
CA PHE A 179 20.78 -16.70 5.00
C PHE A 179 21.25 -16.67 3.54
N ILE A 180 21.00 -15.57 2.82
CA ILE A 180 21.44 -15.42 1.43
C ILE A 180 22.96 -15.40 1.35
N GLY A 181 23.64 -14.71 2.26
CA GLY A 181 25.10 -14.69 2.33
C GLY A 181 25.69 -16.08 2.61
N GLY A 182 25.09 -16.83 3.52
CA GLY A 182 25.46 -18.22 3.79
C GLY A 182 25.27 -19.13 2.58
N LEU A 183 24.10 -19.06 1.93
CA LEU A 183 23.83 -19.81 0.70
C LEU A 183 24.79 -19.44 -0.44
N ASN A 184 25.13 -18.16 -0.57
CA ASN A 184 26.08 -17.69 -1.58
C ASN A 184 27.50 -18.19 -1.30
N SER A 185 27.94 -18.25 -0.03
CA SER A 185 29.23 -18.84 0.34
C SER A 185 29.31 -20.35 0.11
N PHE A 186 28.19 -21.08 0.20
CA PHE A 186 28.15 -22.51 -0.14
C PHE A 186 28.11 -22.77 -1.64
N SER A 187 27.58 -21.84 -2.43
CA SER A 187 27.52 -21.96 -3.89
C SER A 187 28.87 -21.70 -4.58
N PHE A 188 29.94 -21.37 -3.84
CA PHE A 188 31.28 -21.07 -4.40
C PHE A 188 32.24 -22.28 -4.39
N SER A 189 31.73 -23.51 -4.20
CA SER A 189 32.46 -24.75 -4.52
C SER A 189 31.72 -25.49 -5.64
N GLY A 190 31.65 -24.88 -6.81
CA GLY A 190 30.88 -25.42 -7.95
C GLY A 190 30.85 -24.56 -9.22
N ALA A 191 31.95 -23.88 -9.56
CA ALA A 191 32.35 -23.48 -10.92
C ALA A 191 33.75 -22.86 -10.88
#